data_AF-A0A933H8S1-F1
#
_entry.id   AF-A0A933H8S1-F1
#
_cell.length_a   1.000
_cell.length_b   1.000
_cell.length_c   1.000
_cell.angle_alpha   90.00
_cell.angle_beta   90.00
_cell.angle_gamma   90.00
#
_symmetry.space_group_name_H-M   'P 1'
#
loop_
_entity.id
_entity.type
_entity.pdbx_description
1 polymer ?
#
loop_
_entity_poly.entity_id
_entity_poly.type
_entity_poly.pdbx_seq_one_letter_code
_entity_poly.pdbx_strand_id
1 'polypeptide(L)'
;MKQRLSDKTFAAITALLLAACSASILFAQVMSPEELKILAEYEAEISSANPSAAKKFLEDLNLVDKVKILEPDRAAALVSKAQAVIDLETLLDKKWNKSHDHELSLALSIRIDFDKPLGSVGIGPEPETLLDWTDKYKKYGDAKNTLIKRGIRQFEVVFGTDTVDGKVEWEKLTIRERNTMLAEKADMALNTLIDKPSPTDKNFQDKVKNYELFKYLDSAGRARLEKYLKQMKTVESSKKSLSTPQIQQLDGLAIEQQMYVLGNIFDNSRIKGGAVIELRIDALRQSRPGETISYQNNQLLSGLLQTALAREIKGTKAGDRALKFYQSRGKLNVAIESCRGCYAKYEPSSNRIIFDSELIQQYMRVKEITAEDLVKNKNQLGLLAKYLSPMFVHEANHQMQHEWAAKRNVYKPYTQEDEIEANSMEALYTIEKLKNDAKFSALFTNMKKFSTYADKRLKLAKRFEKNPSLFPDAARQMYYYGIPSFESASSEILKAINEELKRRKSLSKEEQDRMESSGLGSADAMKMTIRELTGSANELKTSALMKIRDDLLHKELYAEHYRNSTDWSVDALNSISASRPSKSRVPVL
;
A
#
# COMPACT_ATOMS: atom_id res chain seq x y z
N MET A 1 -61.69 -43.74 6.60
CA MET A 1 -62.30 -42.49 6.11
C MET A 1 -62.05 -41.35 7.13
N LYS A 2 -60.79 -40.92 7.27
CA LYS A 2 -60.34 -39.90 8.23
C LYS A 2 -59.41 -38.91 7.51
N GLN A 3 -59.74 -37.62 7.65
CA GLN A 3 -58.91 -36.41 7.60
C GLN A 3 -57.71 -36.38 6.62
N ARG A 4 -57.91 -35.71 5.48
CA ARG A 4 -56.87 -35.03 4.69
C ARG A 4 -57.43 -33.74 4.09
N LEU A 5 -57.73 -32.75 4.93
CA LEU A 5 -58.10 -31.39 4.54
C LEU A 5 -57.69 -30.44 5.69
N SER A 6 -56.40 -30.10 5.80
CA SER A 6 -55.98 -28.95 6.65
C SER A 6 -54.62 -28.33 6.30
N ASP A 7 -53.74 -29.01 5.56
CA ASP A 7 -52.34 -28.53 5.49
C ASP A 7 -52.07 -27.48 4.39
N LYS A 8 -52.93 -27.36 3.38
CA LYS A 8 -52.75 -26.37 2.30
C LYS A 8 -53.26 -24.97 2.65
N THR A 9 -54.25 -24.87 3.53
CA THR A 9 -54.80 -23.58 4.00
C THR A 9 -53.92 -22.94 5.07
N PHE A 10 -53.25 -23.73 5.91
CA PHE A 10 -52.33 -23.19 6.92
C PHE A 10 -51.05 -22.60 6.30
N ALA A 11 -50.45 -23.26 5.30
CA ALA A 11 -49.26 -22.74 4.61
C ALA A 11 -49.53 -21.44 3.83
N ALA A 12 -50.73 -21.29 3.26
CA ALA A 12 -51.13 -20.07 2.54
C ALA A 12 -51.40 -18.89 3.49
N ILE A 13 -51.94 -19.14 4.69
CA ILE A 13 -52.21 -18.10 5.68
C ILE A 13 -50.91 -17.62 6.36
N THR A 14 -49.93 -18.51 6.61
CA THR A 14 -48.63 -18.11 7.17
C THR A 14 -47.77 -17.33 6.16
N ALA A 15 -47.86 -17.65 4.85
CA ALA A 15 -47.19 -16.88 3.80
C ALA A 15 -47.81 -15.48 3.59
N LEU A 16 -49.14 -15.33 3.73
CA LEU A 16 -49.79 -14.02 3.67
C LEU A 16 -49.53 -13.17 4.92
N LEU A 17 -49.42 -13.75 6.12
CA LEU A 17 -49.08 -13.01 7.35
C LEU A 17 -47.61 -12.57 7.42
N LEU A 18 -46.67 -13.34 6.87
CA LEU A 18 -45.26 -12.92 6.74
C LEU A 18 -45.05 -11.86 5.64
N ALA A 19 -45.83 -11.89 4.56
CA ALA A 19 -45.84 -10.83 3.55
C ALA A 19 -46.51 -9.53 4.05
N ALA A 20 -47.55 -9.64 4.89
CA ALA A 20 -48.22 -8.48 5.48
C ALA A 20 -47.40 -7.81 6.61
N CYS A 21 -46.61 -8.56 7.38
CA CYS A 21 -45.74 -7.99 8.42
C CYS A 21 -44.45 -7.37 7.88
N SER A 22 -43.98 -7.76 6.68
CA SER A 22 -42.83 -7.12 6.01
C SER A 22 -43.23 -5.90 5.17
N ALA A 23 -44.48 -5.81 4.70
CA ALA A 23 -45.02 -4.62 4.05
C ALA A 23 -45.34 -3.47 5.04
N SER A 24 -45.42 -3.75 6.34
CA SER A 24 -45.82 -2.77 7.37
C SER A 24 -44.66 -1.98 8.00
N ILE A 25 -43.41 -2.21 7.59
CA ILE A 25 -42.22 -1.44 8.03
C ILE A 25 -41.76 -0.44 6.95
N LEU A 26 -42.34 -0.49 5.75
CA LEU A 26 -42.07 0.45 4.64
C LEU A 26 -43.04 1.66 4.62
N PHE A 27 -43.78 1.89 5.70
CA PHE A 27 -44.62 3.09 5.83
C PHE A 27 -43.73 4.34 5.98
N ALA A 28 -43.60 5.06 4.87
CA ALA A 28 -43.28 6.48 4.77
C ALA A 28 -42.03 6.96 5.53
N GLN A 29 -40.85 6.54 5.08
CA GLN A 29 -39.65 7.36 5.25
C GLN A 29 -39.74 8.58 4.32
N VAL A 30 -40.68 9.50 4.54
CA VAL A 30 -40.56 10.83 3.94
C VAL A 30 -39.75 11.68 4.92
N MET A 31 -38.76 12.42 4.42
CA MET A 31 -38.05 13.38 5.27
C MET A 31 -39.02 14.45 5.75
N SER A 32 -39.03 14.70 7.05
CA SER A 32 -39.81 15.80 7.65
C SER A 32 -39.29 17.15 7.16
N PRO A 33 -40.10 18.22 7.21
CA PRO A 33 -39.64 19.57 6.86
C PRO A 33 -38.40 20.02 7.66
N GLU A 34 -38.27 19.60 8.92
CA GLU A 34 -37.10 19.88 9.74
C GLU A 34 -35.87 19.12 9.26
N GLU A 35 -36.01 17.84 8.90
CA GLU A 35 -34.91 17.05 8.33
C GLU A 35 -34.43 17.63 6.98
N LEU A 36 -35.35 18.09 6.14
CA LEU A 36 -35.01 18.77 4.88
C LEU A 36 -34.24 20.07 5.11
N LYS A 37 -34.63 20.83 6.14
CA LYS A 37 -33.94 22.06 6.54
C LYS A 37 -32.53 21.76 7.05
N ILE A 38 -32.37 20.80 7.97
CA ILE A 38 -31.07 20.37 8.49
C ILE A 38 -30.18 19.86 7.35
N LEU A 39 -30.73 19.08 6.42
CA LEU A 39 -29.98 18.59 5.25
C LEU A 39 -29.48 19.73 4.37
N ALA A 40 -30.31 20.75 4.11
CA ALA A 40 -29.90 21.94 3.34
C ALA A 40 -28.80 22.74 4.05
N GLU A 41 -28.86 22.85 5.39
CA GLU A 41 -27.79 23.47 6.19
C GLU A 41 -26.48 22.68 6.06
N TYR A 42 -26.52 21.35 6.17
CA TYR A 42 -25.34 20.51 5.94
C TYR A 42 -24.77 20.69 4.53
N GLU A 43 -25.61 20.74 3.50
CA GLU A 43 -25.17 20.95 2.12
C GLU A 43 -24.42 22.27 1.91
N ALA A 44 -24.95 23.36 2.45
CA ALA A 44 -24.32 24.68 2.36
C ALA A 44 -22.95 24.68 3.07
N GLU A 45 -22.90 24.15 4.30
CA GLU A 45 -21.68 24.13 5.10
C GLU A 45 -20.62 23.18 4.51
N ILE A 46 -21.00 21.98 4.07
CA ILE A 46 -20.09 21.03 3.41
C ILE A 46 -19.57 21.60 2.09
N SER A 47 -20.40 22.31 1.32
CA SER A 47 -19.96 22.96 0.07
C SER A 47 -18.94 24.08 0.31
N SER A 48 -18.90 24.64 1.52
CA SER A 48 -17.87 25.57 1.98
C SER A 48 -16.65 24.89 2.62
N ALA A 49 -16.58 23.55 2.52
CA ALA A 49 -15.56 22.68 3.12
C ALA A 49 -15.43 22.80 4.65
N ASN A 50 -16.53 23.03 5.38
CA ASN A 50 -16.50 23.11 6.84
C ASN A 50 -16.30 21.71 7.48
N PRO A 51 -15.16 21.44 8.15
CA PRO A 51 -14.87 20.12 8.73
C PRO A 51 -15.82 19.73 9.86
N SER A 52 -16.28 20.70 10.67
CA SER A 52 -17.20 20.43 11.77
C SER A 52 -18.58 20.02 11.26
N ALA A 53 -19.07 20.66 10.20
CA ALA A 53 -20.35 20.30 9.58
C ALA A 53 -20.25 18.95 8.86
N ALA A 54 -19.18 18.71 8.12
CA ALA A 54 -18.91 17.42 7.48
C ALA A 54 -18.93 16.27 8.49
N LYS A 55 -18.26 16.45 9.64
CA LYS A 55 -18.24 15.45 10.72
C LYS A 55 -19.62 15.21 11.30
N LYS A 56 -20.34 16.28 11.67
CA LYS A 56 -21.70 16.18 12.21
C LYS A 56 -22.65 15.46 11.26
N PHE A 57 -22.59 15.77 9.96
CA PHE A 57 -23.38 15.09 8.94
C PHE A 57 -23.10 13.58 8.93
N LEU A 58 -21.82 13.17 8.90
CA LEU A 58 -21.48 11.74 8.90
C LEU A 58 -21.80 11.00 10.21
N GLU A 59 -21.94 11.73 11.32
CA GLU A 59 -22.34 11.20 12.64
C GLU A 59 -23.87 11.13 12.82
N ASP A 60 -24.65 11.89 12.04
CA ASP A 60 -26.12 11.81 12.01
C ASP A 60 -26.59 10.62 11.16
N LEU A 61 -26.38 9.42 11.71
CA LEU A 61 -26.68 8.16 11.02
C LEU A 61 -28.14 8.07 10.58
N ASN A 62 -29.08 8.58 11.39
CA ASN A 62 -30.50 8.53 11.08
C ASN A 62 -30.83 9.35 9.82
N LEU A 63 -30.34 10.59 9.75
CA LEU A 63 -30.55 11.43 8.57
C LEU A 63 -29.81 10.86 7.36
N VAL A 64 -28.54 10.49 7.53
CA VAL A 64 -27.72 9.94 6.44
C VAL A 64 -28.34 8.68 5.84
N ASP A 65 -28.81 7.73 6.66
CA ASP A 65 -29.40 6.48 6.17
C ASP A 65 -30.74 6.74 5.45
N LYS A 66 -31.55 7.68 5.93
CA LYS A 66 -32.74 8.15 5.19
C LYS A 66 -32.36 8.74 3.83
N VAL A 67 -31.34 9.60 3.77
CA VAL A 67 -30.90 10.22 2.50
C VAL A 67 -30.33 9.15 1.54
N LYS A 68 -29.59 8.15 2.03
CA LYS A 68 -29.12 7.02 1.21
C LYS A 68 -30.27 6.26 0.54
N ILE A 69 -31.37 6.05 1.27
CA ILE A 69 -32.54 5.31 0.78
C ILE A 69 -33.36 6.16 -0.20
N LEU A 70 -33.62 7.43 0.14
CA LEU A 70 -34.56 8.28 -0.58
C LEU A 70 -33.93 9.06 -1.73
N GLU A 71 -32.69 9.53 -1.55
CA GLU A 71 -31.97 10.38 -2.49
C GLU A 71 -30.50 9.90 -2.66
N PRO A 72 -30.26 8.67 -3.17
CA PRO A 72 -28.93 8.06 -3.20
C PRO A 72 -27.87 8.87 -3.96
N ASP A 73 -28.27 9.59 -5.02
CA ASP A 73 -27.38 10.49 -5.76
C ASP A 73 -26.88 11.62 -4.85
N ARG A 74 -27.81 12.24 -4.09
CA ARG A 74 -27.52 13.32 -3.14
C ARG A 74 -26.70 12.82 -1.97
N ALA A 75 -27.05 11.64 -1.43
CA ALA A 75 -26.30 10.96 -0.37
C ALA A 75 -24.83 10.77 -0.78
N ALA A 76 -24.58 10.18 -1.95
CA ALA A 76 -23.23 9.91 -2.41
C ALA A 76 -22.43 11.20 -2.68
N ALA A 77 -23.08 12.27 -3.16
CA ALA A 77 -22.40 13.56 -3.35
C ALA A 77 -22.00 14.20 -2.01
N LEU A 78 -22.90 14.20 -1.03
CA LEU A 78 -22.64 14.75 0.30
C LEU A 78 -21.63 13.93 1.09
N VAL A 79 -21.78 12.60 1.09
CA VAL A 79 -20.86 11.68 1.77
C VAL A 79 -19.46 11.80 1.17
N SER A 80 -19.34 11.83 -0.16
CA SER A 80 -18.06 12.04 -0.83
C SER A 80 -17.37 13.33 -0.35
N LYS A 81 -18.06 14.48 -0.44
CA LYS A 81 -17.50 15.77 0.01
C LYS A 81 -17.13 15.77 1.49
N ALA A 82 -18.03 15.31 2.35
CA ALA A 82 -17.81 15.29 3.79
C ALA A 82 -16.62 14.40 4.19
N GLN A 83 -16.53 13.18 3.63
CA GLN A 83 -15.41 12.28 3.86
C GLN A 83 -14.08 12.88 3.41
N ALA A 84 -14.05 13.53 2.26
CA ALA A 84 -12.83 14.14 1.74
C ALA A 84 -12.33 15.29 2.62
N VAL A 85 -13.23 16.13 3.13
CA VAL A 85 -12.89 17.23 4.05
C VAL A 85 -12.33 16.69 5.37
N ILE A 86 -12.95 15.66 5.95
CA ILE A 86 -12.48 15.04 7.21
C ILE A 86 -11.15 14.32 7.01
N ASP A 87 -10.97 13.62 5.88
CA ASP A 87 -9.71 12.94 5.56
C ASP A 87 -8.57 13.96 5.36
N LEU A 88 -8.83 15.10 4.74
CA LEU A 88 -7.86 16.21 4.66
C LEU A 88 -7.53 16.78 6.05
N GLU A 89 -8.54 17.06 6.87
CA GLU A 89 -8.33 17.53 8.25
C GLU A 89 -7.46 16.55 9.03
N THR A 90 -7.82 15.27 9.00
CA THR A 90 -7.10 14.19 9.68
C THR A 90 -5.68 14.06 9.15
N LEU A 91 -5.46 14.20 7.84
CA LEU A 91 -4.13 14.23 7.26
C LEU A 91 -3.31 15.38 7.84
N LEU A 92 -3.87 16.59 7.84
CA LEU A 92 -3.14 17.78 8.27
C LEU A 92 -2.94 17.84 9.79
N ASP A 93 -3.82 17.29 10.62
CA ASP A 93 -3.65 17.24 12.07
C ASP A 93 -2.56 16.26 12.54
N LYS A 94 -2.08 15.37 11.66
CA LYS A 94 -0.95 14.49 11.97
C LYS A 94 0.31 15.28 12.32
N LYS A 95 1.13 14.68 13.20
CA LYS A 95 2.45 15.22 13.60
C LYS A 95 3.47 15.05 12.47
N TRP A 96 3.44 15.99 11.54
CA TRP A 96 4.43 16.12 10.48
C TRP A 96 5.64 16.93 10.97
N ASN A 97 6.83 16.60 10.48
CA ASN A 97 8.07 17.33 10.77
C ASN A 97 8.75 17.74 9.45
N LYS A 98 9.85 18.49 9.54
CA LYS A 98 10.58 18.99 8.35
C LYS A 98 11.06 17.88 7.41
N SER A 99 11.36 16.69 7.92
CA SER A 99 11.80 15.55 7.09
C SER A 99 10.67 14.80 6.40
N HIS A 100 9.40 15.21 6.61
CA HIS A 100 8.23 14.56 6.02
C HIS A 100 7.55 15.41 4.93
N ASP A 101 8.25 16.39 4.34
CA ASP A 101 7.68 17.26 3.33
C ASP A 101 7.27 16.49 2.06
N HIS A 102 8.06 15.48 1.68
CA HIS A 102 7.77 14.59 0.57
C HIS A 102 6.57 13.68 0.83
N GLU A 103 6.52 13.04 1.99
CA GLU A 103 5.41 12.18 2.40
C GLU A 103 4.10 12.97 2.46
N LEU A 104 4.12 14.19 3.01
CA LEU A 104 2.97 15.07 3.02
C LEU A 104 2.57 15.48 1.60
N SER A 105 3.52 15.79 0.73
CA SER A 105 3.24 16.18 -0.66
C SER A 105 2.53 15.07 -1.43
N LEU A 106 2.98 13.83 -1.30
CA LEU A 106 2.33 12.69 -1.96
C LEU A 106 0.96 12.37 -1.36
N ALA A 107 0.81 12.52 -0.04
CA ALA A 107 -0.49 12.39 0.61
C ALA A 107 -1.48 13.49 0.17
N LEU A 108 -1.01 14.71 -0.08
CA LEU A 108 -1.83 15.78 -0.63
C LEU A 108 -2.17 15.53 -2.11
N SER A 109 -1.24 15.00 -2.91
CA SER A 109 -1.52 14.75 -4.34
C SER A 109 -2.59 13.71 -4.62
N ILE A 110 -2.90 12.85 -3.66
CA ILE A 110 -4.04 11.93 -3.80
C ILE A 110 -5.37 12.56 -3.35
N ARG A 111 -5.36 13.77 -2.77
CA ARG A 111 -6.52 14.45 -2.16
C ARG A 111 -6.96 15.73 -2.86
N ILE A 112 -6.03 16.62 -3.21
CA ILE A 112 -6.31 17.99 -3.69
C ILE A 112 -6.02 18.18 -5.18
N ASP A 113 -5.95 17.08 -5.93
CA ASP A 113 -5.56 17.08 -7.34
C ASP A 113 -6.79 17.17 -8.26
N PHE A 114 -6.55 17.17 -9.57
CA PHE A 114 -7.61 17.12 -10.57
C PHE A 114 -8.52 15.89 -10.35
N ASP A 115 -9.80 16.06 -10.63
CA ASP A 115 -10.88 15.09 -10.42
C ASP A 115 -11.12 14.66 -8.97
N LYS A 116 -10.43 15.22 -7.97
CA LYS A 116 -10.70 14.87 -6.58
C LYS A 116 -11.98 15.52 -6.02
N PRO A 117 -12.61 14.91 -5.01
CA PRO A 117 -13.80 15.47 -4.35
C PRO A 117 -13.59 16.85 -3.73
N LEU A 118 -12.38 17.10 -3.22
CA LEU A 118 -12.03 18.37 -2.60
C LEU A 118 -12.12 19.58 -3.54
N GLY A 119 -11.86 19.40 -4.85
CA GLY A 119 -12.00 20.48 -5.82
C GLY A 119 -13.45 20.99 -5.92
N SER A 120 -14.45 20.13 -5.67
CA SER A 120 -15.87 20.51 -5.68
C SER A 120 -16.31 21.35 -4.48
N VAL A 121 -15.44 21.51 -3.48
CA VAL A 121 -15.64 22.35 -2.29
C VAL A 121 -14.58 23.43 -2.15
N GLY A 122 -13.85 23.72 -3.25
CA GLY A 122 -12.89 24.82 -3.33
C GLY A 122 -11.49 24.51 -2.77
N ILE A 123 -11.09 23.24 -2.68
CA ILE A 123 -9.74 22.85 -2.28
C ILE A 123 -9.10 22.00 -3.38
N GLY A 124 -8.16 22.60 -4.12
CA GLY A 124 -7.61 22.06 -5.36
C GLY A 124 -8.47 22.44 -6.58
N PRO A 125 -8.00 22.18 -7.82
CA PRO A 125 -6.74 21.50 -8.14
C PRO A 125 -5.50 22.39 -7.98
N GLU A 126 -5.65 23.72 -7.93
CA GLU A 126 -4.53 24.61 -7.57
C GLU A 126 -4.14 24.38 -6.10
N PRO A 127 -2.92 23.89 -5.81
CA PRO A 127 -2.54 23.48 -4.46
C PRO A 127 -2.60 24.61 -3.41
N GLU A 128 -2.43 25.86 -3.84
CA GLU A 128 -2.44 27.06 -3.00
C GLU A 128 -3.80 27.31 -2.32
N THR A 129 -4.92 26.90 -2.92
CA THR A 129 -6.27 27.01 -2.32
C THR A 129 -6.39 26.28 -0.97
N LEU A 130 -5.51 25.30 -0.71
CA LEU A 130 -5.41 24.66 0.60
C LEU A 130 -5.04 25.65 1.71
N LEU A 131 -4.22 26.65 1.41
CA LEU A 131 -3.77 27.64 2.39
C LEU A 131 -4.96 28.48 2.89
N ASP A 132 -5.80 28.95 1.98
CA ASP A 132 -7.02 29.69 2.30
C ASP A 132 -7.96 28.88 3.20
N TRP A 133 -8.12 27.59 2.90
CA TRP A 133 -8.90 26.67 3.73
C TRP A 133 -8.31 26.52 5.13
N THR A 134 -6.98 26.35 5.24
CA THR A 134 -6.33 26.23 6.55
C THR A 134 -6.42 27.49 7.40
N ASP A 135 -6.34 28.67 6.77
CA ASP A 135 -6.49 29.96 7.45
C ASP A 135 -7.93 30.15 7.98
N LYS A 136 -8.92 29.71 7.20
CA LYS A 136 -10.33 29.77 7.58
C LYS A 136 -10.67 28.83 8.74
N TYR A 137 -10.25 27.56 8.69
CA TYR A 137 -10.78 26.52 9.59
C TYR A 137 -9.82 25.96 10.64
N LYS A 138 -8.49 26.01 10.43
CA LYS A 138 -7.53 25.32 11.30
C LYS A 138 -6.58 26.25 12.05
N LYS A 139 -6.20 27.38 11.45
CA LYS A 139 -5.30 28.40 12.05
C LYS A 139 -4.04 27.77 12.67
N TYR A 140 -3.29 26.99 11.88
CA TYR A 140 -2.06 26.38 12.38
C TYR A 140 -0.97 27.42 12.64
N GLY A 141 0.00 27.09 13.50
CA GLY A 141 1.18 27.93 13.72
C GLY A 141 2.20 27.90 12.56
N ASP A 142 3.11 28.88 12.54
CA ASP A 142 4.05 29.14 11.44
C ASP A 142 4.85 27.92 10.96
N ALA A 143 5.31 27.09 11.90
CA ALA A 143 6.08 25.89 11.58
C ALA A 143 5.26 24.90 10.73
N LYS A 144 3.97 24.78 11.02
CA LYS A 144 3.04 23.90 10.29
C LYS A 144 2.64 24.50 8.95
N ASN A 145 2.36 25.80 8.89
CA ASN A 145 2.07 26.50 7.64
C ASN A 145 3.25 26.42 6.67
N THR A 146 4.48 26.61 7.18
CA THR A 146 5.70 26.41 6.39
C THR A 146 5.80 24.98 5.83
N LEU A 147 5.44 23.99 6.63
CA LEU A 147 5.46 22.59 6.19
C LEU A 147 4.38 22.29 5.15
N ILE A 148 3.18 22.87 5.28
CA ILE A 148 2.12 22.77 4.27
C ILE A 148 2.58 23.40 2.97
N LYS A 149 3.17 24.61 3.00
CA LYS A 149 3.78 25.27 1.82
C LYS A 149 4.85 24.38 1.15
N ARG A 150 5.68 23.68 1.94
CA ARG A 150 6.62 22.66 1.42
C ARG A 150 5.91 21.46 0.80
N GLY A 151 4.82 21.01 1.40
CA GLY A 151 4.02 19.87 0.95
C GLY A 151 3.32 20.16 -0.39
N ILE A 152 2.73 21.34 -0.55
CA ILE A 152 2.09 21.76 -1.82
C ILE A 152 3.09 22.16 -2.90
N ARG A 153 4.40 22.12 -2.60
CA ARG A 153 5.47 22.52 -3.50
C ARG A 153 5.30 23.96 -3.98
N GLN A 154 5.00 24.88 -3.06
CA GLN A 154 4.89 26.30 -3.37
C GLN A 154 6.19 26.79 -4.02
N PHE A 155 6.08 27.62 -5.05
CA PHE A 155 7.21 28.02 -5.91
C PHE A 155 8.40 28.54 -5.10
N GLU A 156 8.16 29.48 -4.20
CA GLU A 156 9.17 30.16 -3.38
C GLU A 156 9.86 29.18 -2.42
N VAL A 157 9.15 28.13 -2.00
CA VAL A 157 9.71 27.09 -1.14
C VAL A 157 10.63 26.15 -1.92
N VAL A 158 10.32 25.89 -3.19
CA VAL A 158 11.11 24.99 -4.05
C VAL A 158 12.31 25.71 -4.65
N PHE A 159 12.14 26.96 -5.11
CA PHE A 159 13.14 27.70 -5.87
C PHE A 159 13.79 28.87 -5.10
N GLY A 160 13.25 29.24 -3.93
CA GLY A 160 13.90 30.20 -3.02
C GLY A 160 13.76 31.67 -3.40
N THR A 161 12.98 32.02 -4.43
CA THR A 161 12.78 33.40 -4.88
C THR A 161 11.47 33.55 -5.66
N ASP A 162 10.92 34.77 -5.66
CA ASP A 162 9.76 35.19 -6.46
C ASP A 162 10.14 35.65 -7.88
N THR A 163 11.44 35.82 -8.15
CA THR A 163 11.95 36.51 -9.36
C THR A 163 12.43 35.57 -10.46
N VAL A 164 12.18 34.26 -10.35
CA VAL A 164 12.59 33.28 -11.36
C VAL A 164 11.49 33.13 -12.40
N ASP A 165 11.87 33.19 -13.68
CA ASP A 165 11.00 32.90 -14.81
C ASP A 165 10.32 31.53 -14.64
N GLY A 166 9.01 31.44 -14.89
CA GLY A 166 8.25 30.19 -14.79
C GLY A 166 7.33 30.07 -13.58
N LYS A 167 7.23 31.08 -12.70
CA LYS A 167 6.29 31.07 -11.55
C LYS A 167 4.84 30.92 -12.00
N VAL A 168 4.42 31.71 -12.99
CA VAL A 168 3.04 31.68 -13.52
C VAL A 168 2.69 30.32 -14.11
N GLU A 169 3.63 29.66 -14.79
CA GLU A 169 3.46 28.31 -15.31
C GLU A 169 3.41 27.28 -14.19
N TRP A 170 4.26 27.41 -13.17
CA TRP A 170 4.28 26.51 -12.02
C TRP A 170 3.00 26.55 -11.19
N GLU A 171 2.44 27.74 -10.99
CA GLU A 171 1.21 27.94 -10.24
C GLU A 171 0.00 27.28 -10.92
N LYS A 172 0.02 27.13 -12.25
CA LYS A 172 -1.00 26.40 -13.01
C LYS A 172 -0.89 24.89 -12.89
N LEU A 173 0.25 24.37 -12.42
CA LEU A 173 0.45 22.93 -12.27
C LEU A 173 -0.26 22.41 -11.02
N THR A 174 -0.91 21.27 -11.17
CA THR A 174 -1.38 20.45 -10.06
C THR A 174 -0.20 19.97 -9.21
N ILE A 175 -0.47 19.61 -7.96
CA ILE A 175 0.54 19.02 -7.07
C ILE A 175 1.15 17.72 -7.64
N ARG A 176 0.38 16.93 -8.40
CA ARG A 176 0.90 15.72 -9.06
C ARG A 176 1.91 16.07 -10.14
N GLU A 177 1.59 17.03 -11.01
CA GLU A 177 2.51 17.49 -12.06
C GLU A 177 3.79 18.06 -11.46
N ARG A 178 3.68 18.90 -10.41
CA ARG A 178 4.85 19.42 -9.67
C ARG A 178 5.72 18.28 -9.13
N ASN A 179 5.11 17.26 -8.51
CA ASN A 179 5.84 16.10 -7.99
C ASN A 179 6.50 15.27 -9.09
N THR A 180 5.82 15.01 -10.20
CA THR A 180 6.36 14.29 -11.36
C THR A 180 7.58 15.02 -11.93
N MET A 181 7.47 16.32 -12.20
CA MET A 181 8.57 17.10 -12.75
C MET A 181 9.81 17.12 -11.83
N LEU A 182 9.60 17.23 -10.51
CA LEU A 182 10.69 17.21 -9.54
C LEU A 182 11.32 15.82 -9.43
N ALA A 183 10.51 14.76 -9.45
CA ALA A 183 10.98 13.38 -9.43
C ALA A 183 11.80 13.03 -10.68
N GLU A 184 11.35 13.43 -11.87
CA GLU A 184 12.07 13.23 -13.13
C GLU A 184 13.43 13.94 -13.12
N LYS A 185 13.47 15.21 -12.66
CA LYS A 185 14.73 15.94 -12.49
C LYS A 185 15.67 15.24 -11.52
N ALA A 186 15.13 14.74 -10.40
CA ALA A 186 15.91 14.00 -9.41
C ALA A 186 16.44 12.67 -9.98
N ASP A 187 15.63 11.93 -10.72
CA ASP A 187 16.03 10.66 -11.34
C ASP A 187 17.11 10.88 -12.42
N MET A 188 16.96 11.89 -13.28
CA MET A 188 17.99 12.27 -14.26
C MET A 188 19.32 12.62 -13.59
N ALA A 189 19.30 13.37 -12.50
CA ALA A 189 20.50 13.68 -11.72
C ALA A 189 21.12 12.42 -11.12
N LEU A 190 20.30 11.48 -10.60
CA LEU A 190 20.78 10.22 -10.05
C LEU A 190 21.38 9.32 -11.14
N ASN A 191 20.72 9.18 -12.29
CA ASN A 191 21.23 8.43 -13.45
C ASN A 191 22.59 8.96 -13.88
N THR A 192 22.73 10.28 -13.95
CA THR A 192 24.00 10.94 -14.29
C THR A 192 25.13 10.55 -13.32
N LEU A 193 24.84 10.39 -12.03
CA LEU A 193 25.83 9.95 -11.03
C LEU A 193 26.13 8.43 -11.11
N ILE A 194 25.12 7.62 -11.41
CA ILE A 194 25.25 6.17 -11.51
C ILE A 194 26.09 5.78 -12.73
N ASP A 195 25.81 6.40 -13.87
CA ASP A 195 26.37 6.04 -15.17
C ASP A 195 27.78 6.61 -15.40
N LYS A 196 28.18 7.61 -14.60
CA LYS A 196 29.47 8.28 -14.73
C LYS A 196 30.47 7.84 -13.67
N PRO A 197 31.77 7.85 -14.00
CA PRO A 197 32.83 7.69 -13.01
C PRO A 197 32.67 8.73 -11.90
N SER A 198 32.61 8.26 -10.66
CA SER A 198 32.36 9.10 -9.49
C SER A 198 33.34 8.77 -8.37
N PRO A 199 33.86 9.78 -7.64
CA PRO A 199 34.61 9.54 -6.41
C PRO A 199 33.79 8.73 -5.41
N THR A 200 34.46 7.93 -4.59
CA THR A 200 33.79 7.10 -3.57
C THR A 200 34.15 7.50 -2.14
N ASP A 201 34.89 8.60 -1.97
CA ASP A 201 35.29 9.09 -0.66
C ASP A 201 34.09 9.64 0.14
N LYS A 202 34.30 9.81 1.45
CA LYS A 202 33.26 10.25 2.37
C LYS A 202 32.67 11.62 2.01
N ASN A 203 33.49 12.57 1.53
CA ASN A 203 33.01 13.92 1.22
C ASN A 203 32.06 13.87 0.02
N PHE A 204 32.37 13.07 -1.00
CA PHE A 204 31.47 12.86 -2.12
C PHE A 204 30.19 12.12 -1.71
N GLN A 205 30.30 11.07 -0.89
CA GLN A 205 29.12 10.37 -0.35
C GLN A 205 28.18 11.33 0.42
N ASP A 206 28.74 12.21 1.26
CA ASP A 206 27.97 13.21 2.01
C ASP A 206 27.36 14.28 1.08
N LYS A 207 28.07 14.69 0.01
CA LYS A 207 27.52 15.57 -1.02
C LYS A 207 26.32 14.94 -1.74
N VAL A 208 26.45 13.69 -2.18
CA VAL A 208 25.38 12.93 -2.86
C VAL A 208 24.19 12.75 -1.93
N LYS A 209 24.43 12.33 -0.68
CA LYS A 209 23.36 12.11 0.30
C LYS A 209 22.57 13.39 0.61
N ASN A 210 23.24 14.54 0.64
CA ASN A 210 22.63 15.84 0.95
C ASN A 210 22.28 16.64 -0.32
N TYR A 211 22.26 16.02 -1.50
CA TYR A 211 21.87 16.71 -2.72
C TYR A 211 20.37 17.01 -2.68
N GLU A 212 20.03 18.30 -2.60
CA GLU A 212 18.66 18.76 -2.27
C GLU A 212 17.59 18.19 -3.20
N LEU A 213 17.91 18.00 -4.49
CA LEU A 213 16.97 17.46 -5.47
C LEU A 213 16.57 16.01 -5.15
N PHE A 214 17.43 15.23 -4.49
CA PHE A 214 17.13 13.83 -4.18
C PHE A 214 16.06 13.61 -3.12
N LYS A 215 15.63 14.65 -2.40
CA LYS A 215 14.44 14.57 -1.55
C LYS A 215 13.15 14.36 -2.35
N TYR A 216 13.18 14.61 -3.66
CA TYR A 216 12.04 14.43 -4.56
C TYR A 216 12.02 13.07 -5.28
N LEU A 217 13.03 12.23 -5.08
CA LEU A 217 13.01 10.86 -5.62
C LEU A 217 11.78 10.10 -5.11
N ASP A 218 11.12 9.38 -6.01
CA ASP A 218 10.07 8.44 -5.65
C ASP A 218 10.64 7.23 -4.87
N SER A 219 9.78 6.27 -4.52
CA SER A 219 10.21 5.10 -3.75
C SER A 219 11.28 4.27 -4.46
N ALA A 220 11.19 4.13 -5.79
CA ALA A 220 12.16 3.38 -6.59
C ALA A 220 13.49 4.13 -6.67
N GLY A 221 13.47 5.42 -6.98
CA GLY A 221 14.63 6.31 -7.01
C GLY A 221 15.33 6.39 -5.66
N ARG A 222 14.60 6.50 -4.53
CA ARG A 222 15.19 6.45 -3.19
C ARG A 222 15.88 5.12 -2.90
N ALA A 223 15.28 3.99 -3.31
CA ALA A 223 15.91 2.69 -3.18
C ALA A 223 17.19 2.57 -4.03
N ARG A 224 17.18 3.14 -5.25
CA ARG A 224 18.37 3.23 -6.12
C ARG A 224 19.47 4.11 -5.49
N LEU A 225 19.12 5.27 -4.95
CA LEU A 225 20.06 6.14 -4.24
C LEU A 225 20.67 5.46 -3.01
N GLU A 226 19.85 4.78 -2.20
CA GLU A 226 20.36 4.01 -1.05
C GLU A 226 21.32 2.89 -1.47
N LYS A 227 21.00 2.17 -2.57
CA LYS A 227 21.89 1.15 -3.14
C LYS A 227 23.19 1.79 -3.61
N TYR A 228 23.13 2.89 -4.35
CA TYR A 228 24.28 3.64 -4.84
C TYR A 228 25.20 4.09 -3.70
N LEU A 229 24.67 4.72 -2.65
CA LEU A 229 25.42 5.12 -1.46
C LEU A 229 26.08 3.91 -0.75
N LYS A 230 25.38 2.78 -0.67
CA LYS A 230 25.94 1.54 -0.08
C LYS A 230 27.05 0.93 -0.94
N GLN A 231 26.92 0.98 -2.26
CA GLN A 231 27.97 0.55 -3.19
C GLN A 231 29.21 1.42 -3.02
N MET A 232 29.09 2.75 -3.04
CA MET A 232 30.21 3.67 -2.80
C MET A 232 30.93 3.38 -1.48
N LYS A 233 30.17 3.22 -0.38
CA LYS A 233 30.73 2.87 0.92
C LYS A 233 31.45 1.51 0.91
N THR A 234 30.93 0.55 0.16
CA THR A 234 31.52 -0.80 0.05
C THR A 234 32.81 -0.75 -0.75
N VAL A 235 32.83 -0.05 -1.88
CA VAL A 235 34.05 0.21 -2.66
C VAL A 235 35.13 0.84 -1.78
N GLU A 236 34.80 1.94 -1.12
CA GLU A 236 35.77 2.68 -0.30
C GLU A 236 36.31 1.85 0.87
N SER A 237 35.45 1.02 1.47
CA SER A 237 35.89 0.08 2.51
C SER A 237 36.80 -1.02 1.95
N SER A 238 36.56 -1.46 0.71
CA SER A 238 37.31 -2.53 0.06
C SER A 238 38.73 -2.11 -0.30
N LYS A 239 38.94 -0.84 -0.70
CA LYS A 239 40.28 -0.30 -1.04
C LYS A 239 41.33 -0.53 0.04
N LYS A 240 40.94 -0.56 1.32
CA LYS A 240 41.83 -0.82 2.47
C LYS A 240 42.47 -2.21 2.46
N SER A 241 41.88 -3.14 1.72
CA SER A 241 42.32 -4.53 1.61
C SER A 241 42.95 -4.84 0.25
N LEU A 242 43.10 -3.84 -0.63
CA LEU A 242 43.63 -3.98 -1.98
C LEU A 242 45.04 -3.39 -2.11
N SER A 243 45.81 -3.97 -3.03
CA SER A 243 47.09 -3.40 -3.49
C SER A 243 46.88 -2.20 -4.42
N THR A 244 47.90 -1.36 -4.60
CA THR A 244 47.84 -0.21 -5.51
C THR A 244 47.41 -0.57 -6.93
N PRO A 245 47.94 -1.63 -7.58
CA PRO A 245 47.49 -2.02 -8.92
C PRO A 245 46.01 -2.44 -8.98
N GLN A 246 45.49 -3.06 -7.91
CA GLN A 246 44.07 -3.44 -7.84
C GLN A 246 43.17 -2.23 -7.65
N ILE A 247 43.62 -1.23 -6.88
CA ILE A 247 42.91 0.04 -6.74
C ILE A 247 42.83 0.76 -8.09
N GLN A 248 43.93 0.78 -8.85
CA GLN A 248 43.99 1.38 -10.18
C GLN A 248 43.01 0.75 -11.20
N GLN A 249 42.64 -0.52 -11.03
CA GLN A 249 41.61 -1.17 -11.88
C GLN A 249 40.21 -0.59 -11.66
N LEU A 250 39.97 0.13 -10.55
CA LEU A 250 38.68 0.75 -10.24
C LEU A 250 38.60 2.20 -10.76
N ASP A 251 39.75 2.81 -11.07
CA ASP A 251 39.83 4.21 -11.45
C ASP A 251 39.11 4.47 -12.78
N GLY A 252 38.34 5.55 -12.84
CA GLY A 252 37.60 5.93 -14.06
C GLY A 252 36.41 5.04 -14.41
N LEU A 253 36.02 4.10 -13.54
CA LEU A 253 34.84 3.25 -13.74
C LEU A 253 33.60 3.81 -13.04
N ALA A 254 32.41 3.56 -13.60
CA ALA A 254 31.15 3.79 -12.92
C ALA A 254 30.99 2.86 -11.70
N ILE A 255 30.16 3.21 -10.71
CA ILE A 255 30.13 2.46 -9.45
C ILE A 255 29.74 0.98 -9.64
N GLU A 256 28.84 0.69 -10.57
CA GLU A 256 28.38 -0.68 -10.82
C GLU A 256 29.50 -1.52 -11.45
N GLN A 257 30.31 -0.91 -12.31
CA GLN A 257 31.49 -1.53 -12.89
C GLN A 257 32.58 -1.77 -11.83
N GLN A 258 32.79 -0.80 -10.92
CA GLN A 258 33.71 -0.99 -9.79
C GLN A 258 33.25 -2.18 -8.92
N MET A 259 31.94 -2.30 -8.64
CA MET A 259 31.39 -3.43 -7.90
C MET A 259 31.58 -4.78 -8.62
N TYR A 260 31.49 -4.79 -9.96
CA TYR A 260 31.76 -5.98 -10.76
C TYR A 260 33.23 -6.41 -10.68
N VAL A 261 34.16 -5.46 -10.87
CA VAL A 261 35.61 -5.70 -10.76
C VAL A 261 35.99 -6.16 -9.36
N LEU A 262 35.46 -5.50 -8.33
CA LEU A 262 35.65 -5.93 -6.94
C LEU A 262 35.13 -7.34 -6.70
N GLY A 263 33.98 -7.69 -7.29
CA GLY A 263 33.48 -9.05 -7.26
C GLY A 263 34.53 -10.04 -7.75
N ASN A 264 35.22 -9.76 -8.85
CA ASN A 264 36.24 -10.66 -9.41
C ASN A 264 37.52 -10.69 -8.57
N ILE A 265 37.89 -9.57 -7.94
CA ILE A 265 39.09 -9.48 -7.10
C ILE A 265 38.89 -10.26 -5.79
N PHE A 266 37.71 -10.20 -5.20
CA PHE A 266 37.41 -10.84 -3.92
C PHE A 266 36.97 -12.30 -4.05
N ASP A 267 36.47 -12.71 -5.22
CA ASP A 267 36.02 -14.09 -5.51
C ASP A 267 37.07 -15.12 -5.10
N ASN A 268 36.76 -15.94 -4.09
CA ASN A 268 37.65 -16.97 -3.56
C ASN A 268 39.05 -16.46 -3.13
N SER A 269 39.15 -15.15 -2.83
CA SER A 269 40.42 -14.51 -2.52
C SER A 269 40.89 -14.84 -1.11
N ARG A 270 42.22 -14.95 -0.92
CA ARG A 270 42.84 -15.11 0.42
C ARG A 270 43.02 -13.76 1.15
N ILE A 271 42.27 -12.73 0.77
CA ILE A 271 42.40 -11.38 1.33
C ILE A 271 41.92 -11.38 2.79
N LYS A 272 42.75 -10.88 3.72
CA LYS A 272 42.41 -10.84 5.15
C LYS A 272 41.18 -9.96 5.39
N GLY A 273 40.14 -10.53 6.02
CA GLY A 273 38.83 -9.87 6.18
C GLY A 273 37.96 -9.86 4.92
N GLY A 274 38.42 -10.52 3.84
CA GLY A 274 37.78 -10.58 2.53
C GLY A 274 36.37 -11.13 2.58
N ALA A 275 36.11 -12.22 3.31
CA ALA A 275 34.80 -12.88 3.33
C ALA A 275 33.62 -11.94 3.69
N VAL A 276 33.79 -11.00 4.63
CA VAL A 276 32.72 -10.04 4.97
C VAL A 276 32.56 -8.96 3.91
N ILE A 277 33.65 -8.56 3.26
CA ILE A 277 33.64 -7.57 2.17
C ILE A 277 33.04 -8.19 0.90
N GLU A 278 33.44 -9.41 0.56
CA GLU A 278 32.93 -10.24 -0.53
C GLU A 278 31.41 -10.38 -0.44
N LEU A 279 30.87 -10.81 0.71
CA LEU A 279 29.43 -10.92 0.91
C LEU A 279 28.68 -9.56 0.77
N ARG A 280 29.31 -8.43 1.10
CA ARG A 280 28.72 -7.10 0.86
C ARG A 280 28.75 -6.74 -0.61
N ILE A 281 29.83 -7.08 -1.31
CA ILE A 281 29.96 -6.88 -2.75
C ILE A 281 28.88 -7.69 -3.46
N ASP A 282 28.76 -8.98 -3.16
CA ASP A 282 27.79 -9.91 -3.73
C ASP A 282 26.34 -9.50 -3.47
N ALA A 283 26.06 -8.95 -2.29
CA ALA A 283 24.73 -8.43 -1.98
C ALA A 283 24.34 -7.20 -2.81
N LEU A 284 25.31 -6.40 -3.26
CA LEU A 284 25.07 -5.07 -3.84
C LEU A 284 25.35 -4.99 -5.35
N ARG A 285 26.14 -5.92 -5.91
CA ARG A 285 26.40 -5.99 -7.35
C ARG A 285 25.21 -6.60 -8.09
N GLN A 286 25.20 -6.38 -9.41
CA GLN A 286 24.27 -7.05 -10.33
C GLN A 286 24.65 -8.53 -10.49
N SER A 287 23.67 -9.34 -10.90
CA SER A 287 23.88 -10.74 -11.25
C SER A 287 24.81 -10.88 -12.45
N ARG A 288 25.80 -11.76 -12.36
CA ARG A 288 26.66 -12.19 -13.48
C ARG A 288 25.90 -13.16 -14.39
N PRO A 289 26.35 -13.37 -15.65
CA PRO A 289 25.88 -14.49 -16.45
C PRO A 289 25.98 -15.82 -15.67
N GLY A 290 24.90 -16.59 -15.63
CA GLY A 290 24.81 -17.84 -14.85
C GLY A 290 24.30 -17.70 -13.41
N GLU A 291 24.26 -16.48 -12.86
CA GLU A 291 23.62 -16.21 -11.56
C GLU A 291 22.14 -15.85 -11.69
N THR A 292 21.67 -15.62 -12.91
CA THR A 292 20.26 -15.40 -13.21
C THR A 292 19.50 -16.72 -13.24
N ILE A 293 18.25 -16.69 -12.77
CA ILE A 293 17.39 -17.89 -12.75
C ILE A 293 16.89 -18.11 -14.18
N SER A 294 17.25 -19.24 -14.81
CA SER A 294 16.72 -19.63 -16.13
C SER A 294 15.21 -19.83 -16.08
N TYR A 295 14.54 -19.74 -17.23
CA TYR A 295 13.09 -19.94 -17.33
C TYR A 295 12.65 -21.31 -16.77
N GLN A 296 13.38 -22.38 -17.11
CA GLN A 296 13.07 -23.74 -16.64
C GLN A 296 13.25 -23.86 -15.12
N ASN A 297 14.35 -23.34 -14.58
CA ASN A 297 14.57 -23.34 -13.14
C ASN A 297 13.53 -22.48 -12.42
N ASN A 298 13.10 -21.37 -13.02
CA ASN A 298 12.07 -20.51 -12.47
C ASN A 298 10.73 -21.25 -12.30
N GLN A 299 10.26 -21.95 -13.34
CA GLN A 299 9.03 -22.74 -13.27
C GLN A 299 9.12 -23.84 -12.19
N LEU A 300 10.25 -24.55 -12.14
CA LEU A 300 10.45 -25.61 -11.16
C LEU A 300 10.53 -25.06 -9.72
N LEU A 301 11.32 -24.00 -9.52
CA LEU A 301 11.46 -23.34 -8.21
C LEU A 301 10.14 -22.76 -7.73
N SER A 302 9.32 -22.19 -8.61
CA SER A 302 7.99 -21.66 -8.26
C SER A 302 7.08 -22.77 -7.68
N GLY A 303 7.02 -23.94 -8.32
CA GLY A 303 6.26 -25.10 -7.82
C GLY A 303 6.82 -25.68 -6.51
N LEU A 304 8.15 -25.72 -6.38
CA LEU A 304 8.82 -26.17 -5.16
C LEU A 304 8.59 -25.21 -3.98
N LEU A 305 8.66 -23.90 -4.23
CA LEU A 305 8.43 -22.85 -3.23
C LEU A 305 7.01 -22.87 -2.71
N GLN A 306 6.00 -23.13 -3.56
CA GLN A 306 4.62 -23.28 -3.10
C GLN A 306 4.50 -24.30 -1.95
N THR A 307 5.12 -25.47 -2.08
CA THR A 307 5.09 -26.50 -1.02
C THR A 307 5.95 -26.11 0.18
N ALA A 308 7.14 -25.55 -0.06
CA ALA A 308 8.08 -25.17 0.99
C ALA A 308 7.54 -24.02 1.86
N LEU A 309 6.93 -23.01 1.25
CA LEU A 309 6.31 -21.87 1.95
C LEU A 309 5.15 -22.31 2.82
N ALA A 310 4.23 -23.13 2.29
CA ALA A 310 3.11 -23.66 3.06
C ALA A 310 3.59 -24.44 4.30
N ARG A 311 4.67 -25.20 4.16
CA ARG A 311 5.29 -25.91 5.30
C ARG A 311 5.95 -24.95 6.29
N GLU A 312 6.65 -23.93 5.81
CA GLU A 312 7.43 -22.99 6.63
C GLU A 312 6.53 -22.10 7.51
N ILE A 313 5.36 -21.71 7.02
CA ILE A 313 4.46 -20.85 7.79
C ILE A 313 3.63 -21.61 8.83
N LYS A 314 3.53 -22.94 8.70
CA LYS A 314 2.74 -23.80 9.58
C LYS A 314 3.19 -23.68 11.05
N GLY A 315 2.22 -23.66 11.95
CA GLY A 315 2.46 -23.60 13.41
C GLY A 315 2.73 -22.20 13.93
N THR A 316 2.45 -21.17 13.14
CA THR A 316 2.37 -19.77 13.59
C THR A 316 0.94 -19.27 13.45
N LYS A 317 0.51 -18.31 14.27
CA LYS A 317 -0.87 -17.81 14.23
C LYS A 317 -1.23 -17.21 12.88
N ALA A 318 -0.36 -16.36 12.35
CA ALA A 318 -0.54 -15.75 11.04
C ALA A 318 -0.47 -16.79 9.90
N GLY A 319 0.49 -17.71 9.98
CA GLY A 319 0.64 -18.75 8.98
C GLY A 319 -0.51 -19.76 8.95
N ASP A 320 -0.98 -20.20 10.11
CA ASP A 320 -2.12 -21.13 10.20
C ASP A 320 -3.42 -20.48 9.69
N ARG A 321 -3.60 -19.17 9.87
CA ARG A 321 -4.69 -18.41 9.26
C ARG A 321 -4.60 -18.43 7.73
N ALA A 322 -3.42 -18.18 7.14
CA ALA A 322 -3.22 -18.26 5.70
C ALA A 322 -3.39 -19.70 5.17
N LEU A 323 -2.88 -20.71 5.87
CA LEU A 323 -3.05 -22.12 5.48
C LEU A 323 -4.51 -22.56 5.51
N LYS A 324 -5.29 -22.14 6.51
CA LYS A 324 -6.73 -22.43 6.57
C LYS A 324 -7.47 -21.84 5.36
N PHE A 325 -7.06 -20.66 4.91
CA PHE A 325 -7.57 -20.07 3.68
C PHE A 325 -7.28 -20.96 2.46
N TYR A 326 -6.03 -21.38 2.27
CA TYR A 326 -5.65 -22.24 1.14
C TYR A 326 -6.22 -23.67 1.20
N GLN A 327 -6.48 -24.20 2.40
CA GLN A 327 -7.10 -25.53 2.56
C GLN A 327 -8.59 -25.53 2.22
N SER A 328 -9.28 -24.41 2.44
CA SER A 328 -10.73 -24.34 2.29
C SER A 328 -11.17 -23.85 0.92
N ARG A 329 -10.46 -22.88 0.34
CA ARG A 329 -10.93 -22.14 -0.85
C ARG A 329 -9.82 -21.56 -1.73
N GLY A 330 -8.71 -21.13 -1.13
CA GLY A 330 -7.63 -20.48 -1.87
C GLY A 330 -6.81 -21.46 -2.70
N LYS A 331 -6.55 -21.14 -3.96
CA LYS A 331 -5.47 -21.79 -4.72
C LYS A 331 -4.17 -21.05 -4.45
N LEU A 332 -3.24 -21.72 -3.78
CA LEU A 332 -1.87 -21.20 -3.69
C LEU A 332 -1.22 -21.31 -5.08
N ASN A 333 -0.76 -20.19 -5.60
CA ASN A 333 0.01 -20.13 -6.84
C ASN A 333 1.14 -19.13 -6.64
N VAL A 334 2.37 -19.58 -6.84
CA VAL A 334 3.58 -18.78 -6.62
C VAL A 334 4.31 -18.65 -7.95
N ALA A 335 4.85 -17.47 -8.23
CA ALA A 335 5.72 -17.23 -9.37
C ALA A 335 6.95 -16.42 -8.94
N ILE A 336 8.03 -16.51 -9.72
CA ILE A 336 9.23 -15.70 -9.55
C ILE A 336 9.34 -14.81 -10.79
N GLU A 337 9.12 -13.50 -10.64
CA GLU A 337 9.18 -12.55 -11.75
C GLU A 337 9.75 -11.24 -11.26
N SER A 338 10.20 -10.36 -12.16
CA SER A 338 10.56 -9.01 -11.72
C SER A 338 9.31 -8.27 -11.30
N CYS A 339 9.30 -7.75 -10.07
CA CYS A 339 8.17 -6.98 -9.56
C CYS A 339 8.43 -5.46 -9.60
N ARG A 340 9.50 -5.02 -10.29
CA ARG A 340 9.83 -3.62 -10.58
C ARG A 340 9.82 -2.70 -9.35
N GLY A 341 10.55 -3.09 -8.31
CA GLY A 341 10.78 -2.24 -7.12
C GLY A 341 10.01 -2.63 -5.85
N CYS A 342 9.30 -3.76 -5.86
CA CYS A 342 8.81 -4.42 -4.65
C CYS A 342 9.66 -5.65 -4.29
N TYR A 343 9.26 -6.38 -3.24
CA TYR A 343 9.86 -7.68 -2.88
C TYR A 343 8.95 -8.86 -3.24
N ALA A 344 7.64 -8.64 -3.20
CA ALA A 344 6.63 -9.50 -3.77
C ALA A 344 5.38 -8.65 -4.07
N LYS A 345 4.41 -9.26 -4.75
CA LYS A 345 3.06 -8.74 -4.92
C LYS A 345 2.05 -9.89 -5.10
N TYR A 346 0.85 -9.73 -4.59
CA TYR A 346 -0.31 -10.49 -5.03
C TYR A 346 -0.90 -9.85 -6.30
N GLU A 347 -1.11 -10.65 -7.34
CA GLU A 347 -1.69 -10.23 -8.61
C GLU A 347 -3.08 -10.86 -8.78
N PRO A 348 -4.18 -10.09 -8.56
CA PRO A 348 -5.54 -10.63 -8.61
C PRO A 348 -5.91 -11.22 -9.97
N SER A 349 -5.44 -10.63 -11.07
CA SER A 349 -5.79 -11.05 -12.44
C SER A 349 -5.29 -12.46 -12.79
N SER A 350 -4.15 -12.87 -12.25
CA SER A 350 -3.57 -14.20 -12.44
C SER A 350 -3.73 -15.10 -11.21
N ASN A 351 -4.23 -14.54 -10.09
CA ASN A 351 -4.34 -15.18 -8.78
C ASN A 351 -3.00 -15.78 -8.33
N ARG A 352 -1.92 -14.99 -8.43
CA ARG A 352 -0.54 -15.40 -8.11
C ARG A 352 0.09 -14.50 -7.04
N ILE A 353 0.91 -15.10 -6.19
CA ILE A 353 1.90 -14.37 -5.39
C ILE A 353 3.23 -14.41 -6.14
N ILE A 354 3.68 -13.25 -6.59
CA ILE A 354 4.91 -13.08 -7.37
C ILE A 354 6.01 -12.60 -6.44
N PHE A 355 7.07 -13.38 -6.27
CA PHE A 355 8.29 -12.94 -5.59
C PHE A 355 9.27 -12.31 -6.58
N ASP A 356 9.91 -11.22 -6.16
CA ASP A 356 10.88 -10.54 -6.99
C ASP A 356 12.12 -11.40 -7.27
N SER A 357 12.46 -11.57 -8.55
CA SER A 357 13.60 -12.38 -8.96
C SER A 357 14.93 -11.84 -8.45
N GLU A 358 15.10 -10.51 -8.34
CA GLU A 358 16.34 -9.91 -7.84
C GLU A 358 16.52 -10.16 -6.34
N LEU A 359 15.44 -10.20 -5.55
CA LEU A 359 15.50 -10.59 -4.15
C LEU A 359 16.04 -12.03 -3.97
N ILE A 360 15.55 -12.97 -4.79
CA ILE A 360 15.99 -14.37 -4.72
C ILE A 360 17.43 -14.51 -5.20
N GLN A 361 17.81 -13.83 -6.28
CA GLN A 361 19.18 -13.85 -6.79
C GLN A 361 20.17 -13.18 -5.81
N GLN A 362 19.77 -12.09 -5.14
CA GLN A 362 20.56 -11.51 -4.05
C GLN A 362 20.76 -12.52 -2.92
N TYR A 363 19.70 -13.23 -2.51
CA TYR A 363 19.81 -14.28 -1.50
C TYR A 363 20.78 -15.38 -1.93
N MET A 364 20.68 -15.85 -3.17
CA MET A 364 21.56 -16.87 -3.74
C MET A 364 23.03 -16.46 -3.66
N ARG A 365 23.36 -15.24 -4.09
CA ARG A 365 24.72 -14.71 -4.03
C ARG A 365 25.26 -14.64 -2.59
N VAL A 366 24.49 -14.07 -1.67
CA VAL A 366 24.90 -13.96 -0.24
C VAL A 366 25.01 -15.32 0.45
N LYS A 367 24.38 -16.36 -0.10
CA LYS A 367 24.46 -17.73 0.39
C LYS A 367 25.43 -18.60 -0.39
N GLU A 368 26.07 -18.06 -1.42
CA GLU A 368 26.99 -18.79 -2.29
C GLU A 368 26.33 -20.07 -2.86
N ILE A 369 25.08 -19.96 -3.30
CA ILE A 369 24.30 -21.06 -3.90
C ILE A 369 23.77 -20.68 -5.28
N THR A 370 23.53 -21.70 -6.10
CA THR A 370 22.96 -21.56 -7.44
C THR A 370 21.45 -21.88 -7.47
N ALA A 371 20.79 -21.58 -8.59
CA ALA A 371 19.41 -22.01 -8.81
C ALA A 371 19.28 -23.54 -8.81
N GLU A 372 20.30 -24.24 -9.29
CA GLU A 372 20.35 -25.70 -9.29
C GLU A 372 20.44 -26.28 -7.88
N ASP A 373 21.20 -25.63 -6.98
CA ASP A 373 21.25 -25.98 -5.56
C ASP A 373 19.88 -25.85 -4.90
N LEU A 374 19.16 -24.76 -5.20
CA LEU A 374 17.79 -24.57 -4.69
C LEU A 374 16.82 -25.65 -5.20
N VAL A 375 16.98 -26.10 -6.45
CA VAL A 375 16.16 -27.17 -7.02
C VAL A 375 16.48 -28.53 -6.40
N LYS A 376 17.77 -28.88 -6.27
CA LYS A 376 18.21 -30.21 -5.87
C LYS A 376 18.27 -30.39 -4.35
N ASN A 377 18.52 -29.32 -3.60
CA ASN A 377 18.74 -29.37 -2.16
C ASN A 377 17.54 -28.83 -1.38
N LYS A 378 16.72 -29.75 -0.84
CA LYS A 378 15.54 -29.43 -0.02
C LYS A 378 15.85 -28.54 1.18
N ASN A 379 17.05 -28.63 1.76
CA ASN A 379 17.44 -27.78 2.89
C ASN A 379 17.67 -26.33 2.45
N GLN A 380 18.30 -26.12 1.29
CA GLN A 380 18.53 -24.77 0.75
C GLN A 380 17.21 -24.13 0.31
N LEU A 381 16.34 -24.90 -0.35
CA LEU A 381 14.97 -24.47 -0.65
C LEU A 381 14.20 -24.09 0.64
N GLY A 382 14.32 -24.88 1.70
CA GLY A 382 13.70 -24.60 2.99
C GLY A 382 14.21 -23.31 3.63
N LEU A 383 15.51 -23.02 3.53
CA LEU A 383 16.09 -21.75 4.00
C LEU A 383 15.63 -20.55 3.14
N LEU A 384 15.50 -20.72 1.83
CA LEU A 384 14.91 -19.69 0.97
C LEU A 384 13.43 -19.46 1.32
N ALA A 385 12.63 -20.52 1.49
CA ALA A 385 11.24 -20.39 1.92
C ALA A 385 11.13 -19.66 3.27
N LYS A 386 12.03 -19.98 4.22
CA LYS A 386 12.17 -19.26 5.49
C LYS A 386 12.48 -17.78 5.30
N TYR A 387 13.38 -17.46 4.38
CA TYR A 387 13.71 -16.08 4.05
C TYR A 387 12.52 -15.32 3.46
N LEU A 388 11.76 -15.93 2.54
CA LEU A 388 10.64 -15.30 1.84
C LEU A 388 9.33 -15.28 2.65
N SER A 389 9.23 -16.14 3.66
CA SER A 389 7.99 -16.41 4.40
C SER A 389 7.27 -15.20 5.02
N PRO A 390 7.94 -14.13 5.54
CA PRO A 390 7.20 -12.95 5.99
C PRO A 390 6.40 -12.30 4.88
N MET A 391 7.01 -12.19 3.69
CA MET A 391 6.33 -11.58 2.55
C MET A 391 5.28 -12.52 1.95
N PHE A 392 5.49 -13.83 2.01
CA PHE A 392 4.43 -14.77 1.66
C PHE A 392 3.17 -14.56 2.52
N VAL A 393 3.32 -14.39 3.83
CA VAL A 393 2.20 -14.11 4.74
C VAL A 393 1.52 -12.78 4.41
N HIS A 394 2.31 -11.75 4.07
CA HIS A 394 1.79 -10.45 3.62
C HIS A 394 0.91 -10.59 2.37
N GLU A 395 1.44 -11.18 1.30
CA GLU A 395 0.72 -11.30 0.03
C GLU A 395 -0.46 -12.29 0.11
N ALA A 396 -0.33 -13.35 0.92
CA ALA A 396 -1.45 -14.24 1.22
C ALA A 396 -2.62 -13.48 1.87
N ASN A 397 -2.32 -12.47 2.69
CA ASN A 397 -3.36 -11.63 3.27
C ASN A 397 -4.08 -10.76 2.22
N HIS A 398 -3.36 -10.21 1.23
CA HIS A 398 -4.01 -9.54 0.09
C HIS A 398 -4.92 -10.46 -0.71
N GLN A 399 -4.51 -11.71 -0.91
CA GLN A 399 -5.38 -12.71 -1.54
C GLN A 399 -6.63 -12.99 -0.69
N MET A 400 -6.49 -13.10 0.63
CA MET A 400 -7.63 -13.28 1.56
C MET A 400 -8.58 -12.09 1.54
N GLN A 401 -8.06 -10.86 1.46
CA GLN A 401 -8.84 -9.62 1.34
C GLN A 401 -9.64 -9.59 0.03
N HIS A 402 -9.01 -9.98 -1.08
CA HIS A 402 -9.67 -10.06 -2.37
C HIS A 402 -10.78 -11.12 -2.37
N GLU A 403 -10.52 -12.32 -1.83
CA GLU A 403 -11.54 -13.36 -1.69
C GLU A 403 -12.69 -12.93 -0.76
N TRP A 404 -12.39 -12.19 0.32
CA TRP A 404 -13.41 -11.66 1.23
C TRP A 404 -14.41 -10.77 0.49
N ALA A 405 -13.91 -9.87 -0.37
CA ALA A 405 -14.73 -8.97 -1.18
C ALA A 405 -15.54 -9.74 -2.23
N ALA A 406 -14.88 -10.65 -2.96
CA ALA A 406 -15.52 -11.49 -3.98
C ALA A 406 -16.66 -12.34 -3.40
N LYS A 407 -16.45 -12.97 -2.22
CA LYS A 407 -17.48 -13.77 -1.54
C LYS A 407 -18.70 -12.96 -1.12
N ARG A 408 -18.49 -11.71 -0.75
CA ARG A 408 -19.56 -10.78 -0.36
C ARG A 408 -20.19 -10.08 -1.56
N ASN A 409 -19.62 -10.28 -2.76
CA ASN A 409 -20.03 -9.58 -3.97
C ASN A 409 -20.04 -8.07 -3.75
N VAL A 410 -18.97 -7.52 -3.15
CA VAL A 410 -18.83 -6.07 -2.89
C VAL A 410 -17.59 -5.52 -3.57
N TYR A 411 -17.69 -4.29 -4.06
CA TYR A 411 -16.53 -3.57 -4.58
C TYR A 411 -15.62 -3.11 -3.44
N LYS A 412 -14.34 -3.52 -3.47
CA LYS A 412 -13.36 -3.13 -2.46
C LYS A 412 -12.17 -2.44 -3.15
N PRO A 413 -11.99 -1.11 -3.00
CA PRO A 413 -10.79 -0.45 -3.48
C PRO A 413 -9.57 -0.89 -2.68
N TYR A 414 -8.39 -0.87 -3.31
CA TYR A 414 -7.12 -1.09 -2.61
C TYR A 414 -6.69 0.17 -1.85
N THR A 415 -6.48 0.03 -0.54
CA THR A 415 -6.41 1.13 0.43
C THR A 415 -5.30 0.96 1.47
N GLN A 416 -5.02 2.00 2.25
CA GLN A 416 -4.09 1.94 3.38
C GLN A 416 -4.48 0.86 4.40
N GLU A 417 -5.78 0.68 4.64
CA GLU A 417 -6.31 -0.33 5.56
C GLU A 417 -5.91 -1.75 5.14
N ASP A 418 -5.83 -2.02 3.84
CA ASP A 418 -5.43 -3.32 3.30
C ASP A 418 -3.96 -3.62 3.63
N GLU A 419 -3.10 -2.62 3.46
CA GLU A 419 -1.68 -2.71 3.79
C GLU A 419 -1.45 -2.84 5.30
N ILE A 420 -2.21 -2.12 6.12
CA ILE A 420 -2.10 -2.21 7.58
C ILE A 420 -2.42 -3.63 8.04
N GLU A 421 -3.48 -4.23 7.51
CA GLU A 421 -3.84 -5.61 7.81
C GLU A 421 -2.72 -6.58 7.38
N ALA A 422 -2.24 -6.47 6.14
CA ALA A 422 -1.19 -7.34 5.61
C ALA A 422 0.14 -7.21 6.37
N ASN A 423 0.54 -5.99 6.74
CA ASN A 423 1.73 -5.77 7.56
C ASN A 423 1.58 -6.24 8.99
N SER A 424 0.38 -6.16 9.57
CA SER A 424 0.13 -6.69 10.92
C SER A 424 0.27 -8.22 10.92
N MET A 425 -0.24 -8.89 9.89
CA MET A 425 -0.06 -10.34 9.68
C MET A 425 1.42 -10.72 9.50
N GLU A 426 2.15 -10.00 8.65
CA GLU A 426 3.59 -10.20 8.44
C GLU A 426 4.39 -9.98 9.74
N ALA A 427 4.12 -8.89 10.45
CA ALA A 427 4.81 -8.53 11.67
C ALA A 427 4.56 -9.58 12.75
N LEU A 428 3.32 -10.01 12.92
CA LEU A 428 2.91 -11.09 13.83
C LEU A 428 3.68 -12.38 13.53
N TYR A 429 3.69 -12.82 12.26
CA TYR A 429 4.46 -13.98 11.81
C TYR A 429 5.94 -13.85 12.18
N THR A 430 6.53 -12.71 11.84
CA THR A 430 7.96 -12.44 12.06
C THR A 430 8.30 -12.46 13.55
N ILE A 431 7.48 -11.85 14.42
CA ILE A 431 7.67 -11.86 15.88
C ILE A 431 7.66 -13.29 16.42
N GLU A 432 6.68 -14.10 16.01
CA GLU A 432 6.55 -15.48 16.47
C GLU A 432 7.76 -16.33 16.06
N LYS A 433 8.19 -16.21 14.80
CA LYS A 433 9.37 -16.92 14.28
C LYS A 433 10.66 -16.45 14.94
N LEU A 434 10.83 -15.16 15.20
CA LEU A 434 12.00 -14.64 15.91
C LEU A 434 12.11 -15.21 17.34
N LYS A 435 10.98 -15.46 17.99
CA LYS A 435 10.91 -16.03 19.35
C LYS A 435 11.13 -17.55 19.36
N ASN A 436 10.51 -18.26 18.41
CA ASN A 436 10.35 -19.71 18.48
C ASN A 436 11.24 -20.49 17.49
N ASP A 437 11.89 -19.84 16.52
CA ASP A 437 12.73 -20.49 15.52
C ASP A 437 14.13 -19.85 15.50
N ALA A 438 15.08 -20.50 16.18
CA ALA A 438 16.46 -20.05 16.25
C ALA A 438 17.13 -19.93 14.87
N LYS A 439 16.77 -20.80 13.91
CA LYS A 439 17.30 -20.73 12.53
C LYS A 439 16.74 -19.52 11.79
N PHE A 440 15.46 -19.19 11.97
CA PHE A 440 14.86 -17.97 11.43
C PHE A 440 15.55 -16.72 12.00
N SER A 441 15.70 -16.67 13.32
CA SER A 441 16.34 -15.56 14.02
C SER A 441 17.78 -15.34 13.57
N ALA A 442 18.56 -16.43 13.46
CA ALA A 442 19.94 -16.38 12.95
C ALA A 442 19.97 -15.92 11.48
N LEU A 443 19.08 -16.45 10.63
CA LEU A 443 18.98 -16.09 9.22
C LEU A 443 18.73 -14.58 9.06
N PHE A 444 17.69 -14.03 9.67
CA PHE A 444 17.34 -12.61 9.53
C PHE A 444 18.37 -11.69 10.20
N THR A 445 18.94 -12.09 11.34
CA THR A 445 19.99 -11.31 12.02
C THR A 445 21.26 -11.21 11.18
N ASN A 446 21.59 -12.25 10.42
CA ASN A 446 22.70 -12.23 9.48
C ASN A 446 22.35 -11.45 8.21
N MET A 447 21.18 -11.73 7.61
CA MET A 447 20.76 -11.13 6.34
C MET A 447 20.50 -9.63 6.43
N LYS A 448 20.09 -9.06 7.58
CA LYS A 448 19.85 -7.61 7.72
C LYS A 448 21.08 -6.74 7.41
N LYS A 449 22.29 -7.32 7.48
CA LYS A 449 23.55 -6.64 7.13
C LYS A 449 23.75 -6.49 5.63
N PHE A 450 23.07 -7.32 4.85
CA PHE A 450 23.27 -7.48 3.40
C PHE A 450 22.01 -7.19 2.59
N SER A 451 20.82 -7.28 3.20
CA SER A 451 19.54 -7.08 2.52
C SER A 451 18.65 -6.07 3.23
N THR A 452 18.19 -5.08 2.47
CA THR A 452 17.18 -4.10 2.92
C THR A 452 15.86 -4.76 3.23
N TYR A 453 15.54 -5.87 2.54
CA TYR A 453 14.37 -6.68 2.83
C TYR A 453 14.39 -7.16 4.28
N ALA A 454 15.42 -7.93 4.67
CA ALA A 454 15.52 -8.49 6.01
C ALA A 454 15.50 -7.41 7.11
N ASP A 455 16.22 -6.30 6.91
CA ASP A 455 16.21 -5.16 7.84
C ASP A 455 14.81 -4.53 7.99
N LYS A 456 14.10 -4.32 6.88
CA LYS A 456 12.72 -3.78 6.89
C LYS A 456 11.75 -4.69 7.63
N ARG A 457 11.76 -6.01 7.38
CA ARG A 457 10.89 -6.97 8.07
C ARG A 457 11.13 -6.96 9.59
N LEU A 458 12.39 -6.93 10.02
CA LEU A 458 12.76 -6.84 11.44
C LEU A 458 12.30 -5.52 12.08
N LYS A 459 12.43 -4.39 11.38
CA LYS A 459 11.97 -3.08 11.86
C LYS A 459 10.45 -3.01 11.98
N LEU A 460 9.73 -3.60 11.02
CA LEU A 460 8.27 -3.70 11.03
C LEU A 460 7.80 -4.52 12.25
N ALA A 461 8.35 -5.73 12.41
CA ALA A 461 8.07 -6.61 13.55
C ALA A 461 8.31 -5.90 14.89
N LYS A 462 9.47 -5.26 15.06
CA LYS A 462 9.80 -4.51 16.28
C LYS A 462 8.82 -3.36 16.57
N ARG A 463 8.32 -2.69 15.53
CA ARG A 463 7.37 -1.59 15.69
C ARG A 463 6.01 -2.09 16.14
N PHE A 464 5.49 -3.13 15.49
CA PHE A 464 4.23 -3.76 15.85
C PHE A 464 4.28 -4.32 17.27
N GLU A 465 5.37 -5.03 17.62
CA GLU A 465 5.57 -5.56 18.97
C GLU A 465 5.58 -4.46 20.04
N LYS A 466 6.20 -3.32 19.74
CA LYS A 466 6.34 -2.23 20.72
C LYS A 466 5.01 -1.54 21.03
N ASN A 467 4.24 -1.18 20.00
CA ASN A 467 3.01 -0.39 20.15
C ASN A 467 1.98 -0.82 19.10
N PRO A 468 1.28 -1.95 19.29
CA PRO A 468 0.36 -2.47 18.28
C PRO A 468 -0.83 -1.53 18.00
N SER A 469 -1.31 -0.78 18.99
CA SER A 469 -2.40 0.20 18.82
C SER A 469 -2.02 1.43 17.98
N LEU A 470 -0.74 1.82 17.98
CA LEU A 470 -0.22 2.95 17.20
C LEU A 470 0.40 2.51 15.87
N PHE A 471 0.45 1.20 15.62
CA PHE A 471 1.05 0.64 14.41
C PHE A 471 0.33 1.10 13.13
N PRO A 472 -1.02 1.10 13.04
CA PRO A 472 -1.72 1.58 11.85
C PRO A 472 -1.28 2.99 11.43
N ASP A 473 -1.26 3.94 12.36
CA ASP A 473 -0.90 5.32 12.06
C ASP A 473 0.57 5.47 11.64
N ALA A 474 1.46 4.74 12.32
CA ALA A 474 2.87 4.72 11.95
C ALA A 474 3.12 4.07 10.58
N ALA A 475 2.33 3.05 10.22
CA ALA A 475 2.42 2.39 8.91
C ALA A 475 1.90 3.31 7.80
N ARG A 476 0.73 3.94 7.98
CA ARG A 476 0.18 4.94 7.05
C ARG A 476 1.17 6.06 6.76
N GLN A 477 1.79 6.62 7.80
CA GLN A 477 2.70 7.76 7.66
C GLN A 477 4.04 7.37 7.02
N MET A 478 4.58 6.19 7.31
CA MET A 478 5.96 5.86 6.89
C MET A 478 6.05 5.00 5.63
N TYR A 479 5.03 4.19 5.35
CA TYR A 479 5.10 3.18 4.29
C TYR A 479 4.05 3.41 3.20
N TYR A 480 2.89 4.00 3.54
CA TYR A 480 1.73 4.01 2.65
C TYR A 480 1.08 5.38 2.44
N TYR A 481 1.85 6.46 2.63
CA TYR A 481 1.37 7.84 2.44
C TYR A 481 0.87 8.13 1.02
N GLY A 482 1.35 7.38 0.02
CA GLY A 482 0.91 7.48 -1.38
C GLY A 482 -0.30 6.60 -1.75
N ILE A 483 -0.84 5.83 -0.80
CA ILE A 483 -2.07 5.03 -0.98
C ILE A 483 -3.21 5.78 -0.29
N PRO A 484 -4.41 5.87 -0.87
CA PRO A 484 -5.56 6.48 -0.21
C PRO A 484 -6.07 5.65 0.98
N SER A 485 -6.60 6.34 1.99
CA SER A 485 -7.47 5.70 2.99
C SER A 485 -8.74 5.18 2.31
N PHE A 486 -9.43 4.24 2.93
CA PHE A 486 -10.73 3.79 2.45
C PHE A 486 -11.71 4.95 2.24
N GLU A 487 -11.78 5.90 3.17
CA GLU A 487 -12.63 7.08 3.05
C GLU A 487 -12.25 7.95 1.85
N SER A 488 -10.96 8.17 1.61
CA SER A 488 -10.48 8.94 0.46
C SER A 488 -10.80 8.24 -0.87
N ALA A 489 -10.52 6.93 -0.96
CA ALA A 489 -10.80 6.11 -2.14
C ALA A 489 -12.31 6.06 -2.45
N SER A 490 -13.11 5.75 -1.43
CA SER A 490 -14.57 5.69 -1.53
C SER A 490 -15.14 7.03 -2.00
N SER A 491 -14.68 8.13 -1.40
CA SER A 491 -15.12 9.47 -1.76
C SER A 491 -14.84 9.81 -3.23
N GLU A 492 -13.65 9.47 -3.74
CA GLU A 492 -13.28 9.67 -5.13
C GLU A 492 -14.16 8.87 -6.09
N ILE A 493 -14.38 7.60 -5.78
CA ILE A 493 -15.21 6.70 -6.62
C ILE A 493 -16.67 7.14 -6.61
N LEU A 494 -17.22 7.49 -5.44
CA LEU A 494 -18.59 7.99 -5.31
C LEU A 494 -18.81 9.27 -6.12
N LYS A 495 -17.83 10.18 -6.13
CA LYS A 495 -17.87 11.39 -6.97
C LYS A 495 -17.95 11.01 -8.46
N ALA A 496 -17.00 10.22 -8.95
CA ALA A 496 -16.92 9.85 -10.37
C ALA A 496 -18.19 9.12 -10.85
N ILE A 497 -18.69 8.17 -10.05
CA ILE A 497 -19.94 7.46 -10.35
C ILE A 497 -21.12 8.42 -10.42
N ASN A 498 -21.25 9.33 -9.44
CA ASN A 498 -22.37 10.27 -9.41
C ASN A 498 -22.34 11.28 -10.57
N GLU A 499 -21.16 11.79 -10.92
CA GLU A 499 -21.00 12.69 -12.06
C GLU A 499 -21.42 11.99 -13.36
N GLU A 500 -21.01 10.74 -13.53
CA GLU A 500 -21.39 9.94 -14.69
C GLU A 500 -22.89 9.62 -14.73
N LEU A 501 -23.49 9.21 -13.60
CA LEU A 501 -24.93 8.97 -13.52
C LEU A 501 -25.74 10.25 -13.79
N LYS A 502 -25.24 11.41 -13.33
CA LYS A 502 -25.85 12.71 -13.64
C LYS A 502 -25.73 13.04 -15.12
N ARG A 503 -24.57 12.83 -15.75
CA ARG A 503 -24.36 13.03 -17.20
C ARG A 503 -25.32 12.17 -18.03
N ARG A 504 -25.56 10.92 -17.64
CA ARG A 504 -26.50 10.02 -18.35
C ARG A 504 -27.91 10.56 -18.40
N LYS A 505 -28.37 11.28 -17.36
CA LYS A 505 -29.71 11.89 -17.33
C LYS A 505 -29.92 12.95 -18.41
N SER A 506 -28.84 13.55 -18.91
CA SER A 506 -28.90 14.52 -20.02
C SER A 506 -28.69 13.91 -21.41
N LEU A 507 -28.47 12.60 -21.51
CA LEU A 507 -28.30 11.91 -22.80
C LEU A 507 -29.63 11.57 -23.47
N SER A 508 -29.59 11.41 -24.79
CA SER A 508 -30.71 10.83 -25.55
C SER A 508 -30.96 9.38 -25.14
N LYS A 509 -32.16 8.87 -25.42
CA LYS A 509 -32.53 7.49 -25.10
C LYS A 509 -31.65 6.49 -25.85
N GLU A 510 -31.35 6.79 -27.11
CA GLU A 510 -30.49 5.99 -27.99
C GLU A 510 -29.06 5.90 -27.44
N GLU A 511 -28.51 7.00 -26.92
CA GLU A 511 -27.18 7.00 -26.30
C GLU A 511 -27.16 6.21 -24.99
N GLN A 512 -28.20 6.35 -24.16
CA GLN A 512 -28.35 5.54 -22.95
C GLN A 512 -28.40 4.05 -23.29
N ASP A 513 -29.22 3.66 -24.25
CA ASP A 513 -29.38 2.25 -24.65
C ASP A 513 -28.09 1.68 -25.23
N ARG A 514 -27.35 2.47 -26.03
CA ARG A 514 -26.02 2.10 -26.50
C ARG A 514 -25.08 1.80 -25.33
N MET A 515 -25.02 2.67 -24.34
CA MET A 515 -24.16 2.49 -23.16
C MET A 515 -24.54 1.26 -22.34
N GLU A 516 -25.84 0.98 -22.17
CA GLU A 516 -26.28 -0.23 -21.46
C GLU A 516 -26.01 -1.52 -22.23
N SER A 517 -26.01 -1.45 -23.57
CA SER A 517 -25.74 -2.60 -24.44
C SER A 517 -24.24 -2.94 -24.49
N SER A 518 -23.36 -1.94 -24.61
CA SER A 518 -21.92 -2.13 -24.82
C SER A 518 -21.05 -1.99 -23.57
N GLY A 519 -21.59 -1.43 -22.48
CA GLY A 519 -20.82 -1.15 -21.26
C GLY A 519 -20.38 -2.41 -20.51
N LEU A 520 -19.36 -2.27 -19.67
CA LEU A 520 -18.85 -3.33 -18.81
C LEU A 520 -19.81 -3.58 -17.63
N GLY A 521 -20.04 -4.86 -17.32
CA GLY A 521 -20.91 -5.28 -16.22
C GLY A 521 -20.23 -5.19 -14.85
N SER A 522 -20.99 -5.47 -13.78
CA SER A 522 -20.49 -5.42 -12.40
C SER A 522 -19.29 -6.36 -12.17
N ALA A 523 -19.26 -7.53 -12.83
CA ALA A 523 -18.18 -8.51 -12.66
C ALA A 523 -16.81 -7.99 -13.11
N ASP A 524 -16.78 -7.11 -14.12
CA ASP A 524 -15.55 -6.49 -14.61
C ASP A 524 -15.24 -5.23 -13.81
N ALA A 525 -16.25 -4.39 -13.57
CA ALA A 525 -16.11 -3.18 -12.77
C ALA A 525 -15.58 -3.48 -11.35
N MET A 526 -15.98 -4.62 -10.76
CA MET A 526 -15.52 -5.02 -9.43
C MET A 526 -14.02 -5.32 -9.32
N LYS A 527 -13.36 -5.57 -10.45
CA LYS A 527 -11.92 -5.88 -10.50
C LYS A 527 -11.07 -4.64 -10.78
N MET A 528 -11.70 -3.51 -11.09
CA MET A 528 -11.02 -2.28 -11.44
C MET A 528 -10.39 -1.63 -10.21
N THR A 529 -9.16 -1.17 -10.38
CA THR A 529 -8.52 -0.23 -9.44
C THR A 529 -9.29 1.08 -9.37
N ILE A 530 -9.00 1.90 -8.35
CA ILE A 530 -9.60 3.24 -8.20
C ILE A 530 -9.45 4.05 -9.49
N ARG A 531 -8.23 4.07 -10.06
CA ARG A 531 -7.91 4.84 -11.27
C ARG A 531 -8.63 4.31 -12.52
N GLU A 532 -8.69 2.99 -12.69
CA GLU A 532 -9.41 2.41 -13.81
C GLU A 532 -10.89 2.75 -13.71
N LEU A 533 -11.49 2.59 -12.53
CA LEU A 533 -12.92 2.85 -12.33
C LEU A 533 -13.25 4.34 -12.52
N THR A 534 -12.50 5.25 -11.89
CA THR A 534 -12.78 6.69 -12.00
C THR A 534 -12.51 7.22 -13.41
N GLY A 535 -11.50 6.68 -14.11
CA GLY A 535 -11.18 7.06 -15.48
C GLY A 535 -12.07 6.42 -16.57
N SER A 536 -12.80 5.36 -16.26
CA SER A 536 -13.65 4.62 -17.22
C SER A 536 -15.12 4.50 -16.78
N ALA A 537 -15.59 5.36 -15.86
CA ALA A 537 -16.96 5.31 -15.37
C ALA A 537 -18.01 5.37 -16.51
N ASN A 538 -17.71 6.12 -17.58
CA ASN A 538 -18.52 6.22 -18.79
C ASN A 538 -18.58 4.93 -19.63
N GLU A 539 -17.69 3.97 -19.40
CA GLU A 539 -17.67 2.66 -20.08
C GLU A 539 -18.42 1.58 -19.31
N LEU A 540 -18.91 1.88 -18.09
CA LEU A 540 -19.61 0.92 -17.24
C LEU A 540 -21.13 0.94 -17.50
N LYS A 541 -21.82 -0.18 -17.28
CA LYS A 541 -23.29 -0.20 -17.27
C LYS A 541 -23.85 0.56 -16.06
N THR A 542 -25.05 1.14 -16.19
CA THR A 542 -25.70 1.86 -15.07
C THR A 542 -25.88 0.96 -13.86
N SER A 543 -26.24 -0.32 -14.08
CA SER A 543 -26.37 -1.31 -13.01
C SER A 543 -25.05 -1.56 -12.25
N ALA A 544 -23.91 -1.53 -12.92
CA ALA A 544 -22.59 -1.67 -12.28
C ALA A 544 -22.26 -0.44 -11.43
N LEU A 545 -22.45 0.77 -11.98
CA LEU A 545 -22.27 2.03 -11.27
C LEU A 545 -23.13 2.13 -10.02
N MET A 546 -24.44 1.86 -10.14
CA MET A 546 -25.37 1.90 -9.01
C MET A 546 -24.98 0.91 -7.93
N LYS A 547 -24.55 -0.29 -8.31
CA LYS A 547 -24.10 -1.30 -7.36
C LYS A 547 -22.85 -0.84 -6.59
N ILE A 548 -21.83 -0.33 -7.28
CA ILE A 548 -20.60 0.10 -6.61
C ILE A 548 -20.87 1.28 -5.67
N ARG A 549 -21.74 2.22 -6.10
CA ARG A 549 -22.19 3.29 -5.22
C ARG A 549 -22.88 2.75 -3.98
N ASP A 550 -23.79 1.80 -4.14
CA ASP A 550 -24.51 1.17 -3.02
C ASP A 550 -23.52 0.48 -2.06
N ASP A 551 -22.58 -0.31 -2.60
CA ASP A 551 -21.54 -0.98 -1.82
C ASP A 551 -20.72 0.03 -0.98
N LEU A 552 -20.37 1.20 -1.54
CA LEU A 552 -19.54 2.21 -0.88
C LEU A 552 -20.32 3.13 0.07
N LEU A 553 -21.63 3.29 -0.12
CA LEU A 553 -22.49 4.02 0.82
C LEU A 553 -22.72 3.24 2.13
N HIS A 554 -22.61 1.91 2.10
CA HIS A 554 -22.76 1.00 3.25
C HIS A 554 -21.41 0.63 3.88
N LYS A 555 -20.67 1.64 4.35
CA LYS A 555 -19.29 1.54 4.85
C LYS A 555 -19.12 0.62 6.08
N GLU A 556 -20.21 0.34 6.81
CA GLU A 556 -20.21 -0.42 8.06
C GLU A 556 -19.61 -1.82 7.86
N LEU A 557 -19.85 -2.43 6.70
CA LEU A 557 -19.29 -3.73 6.32
C LEU A 557 -17.75 -3.72 6.29
N TYR A 558 -17.15 -2.66 5.75
CA TYR A 558 -15.69 -2.51 5.64
C TYR A 558 -15.10 -2.13 7.00
N ALA A 559 -15.74 -1.22 7.72
CA ALA A 559 -15.32 -0.83 9.06
C ALA A 559 -15.30 -2.05 10.00
N GLU A 560 -16.31 -2.92 9.93
CA GLU A 560 -16.33 -4.18 10.68
C GLU A 560 -15.18 -5.10 10.26
N HIS A 561 -14.94 -5.29 8.96
CA HIS A 561 -13.85 -6.11 8.46
C HIS A 561 -12.48 -5.66 8.97
N TYR A 562 -12.16 -4.37 8.84
CA TYR A 562 -10.86 -3.83 9.24
C TYR A 562 -10.68 -3.84 10.75
N ARG A 563 -11.72 -3.52 11.53
CA ARG A 563 -11.71 -3.63 12.99
C ARG A 563 -11.45 -5.07 13.43
N ASN A 564 -12.23 -6.03 12.91
CA ASN A 564 -12.07 -7.44 13.25
C ASN A 564 -10.67 -7.96 12.93
N SER A 565 -10.05 -7.51 11.84
CA SER A 565 -8.68 -7.91 11.51
C SER A 565 -7.64 -7.28 12.41
N THR A 566 -7.81 -5.99 12.75
CA THR A 566 -6.98 -5.30 13.73
C THR A 566 -7.04 -5.99 15.09
N ASP A 567 -8.24 -6.20 15.63
CA ASP A 567 -8.46 -6.83 16.94
C ASP A 567 -7.84 -8.24 16.98
N TRP A 568 -8.08 -9.04 15.94
CA TRP A 568 -7.48 -10.37 15.82
C TRP A 568 -5.95 -10.34 15.88
N SER A 569 -5.31 -9.38 15.20
CA SER A 569 -3.84 -9.29 15.15
C SER A 569 -3.25 -8.89 16.52
N VAL A 570 -3.93 -8.01 17.24
CA VAL A 570 -3.56 -7.57 18.59
C VAL A 570 -3.73 -8.73 19.59
N ASP A 571 -4.87 -9.43 19.55
CA ASP A 571 -5.13 -10.59 20.41
C ASP A 571 -4.13 -11.73 20.15
N ALA A 572 -3.82 -11.97 18.87
CA ALA A 572 -2.81 -12.94 18.49
C ALA A 572 -1.42 -12.56 19.06
N LEU A 573 -1.02 -11.29 18.97
CA LEU A 573 0.24 -10.81 19.56
C LEU A 573 0.26 -10.94 21.08
N ASN A 574 -0.84 -10.60 21.75
CA ASN A 574 -0.99 -10.73 23.21
C ASN A 574 -0.83 -12.19 23.64
N SER A 575 -1.44 -13.13 22.92
CA SER A 575 -1.32 -14.55 23.22
C SER A 575 0.08 -15.13 22.96
N ILE A 576 0.84 -14.62 21.98
CA ILE A 576 2.26 -14.95 21.77
C ILE A 576 3.12 -14.40 22.92
N SER A 577 2.75 -13.25 23.47
CA SER A 577 3.50 -12.62 24.56
C SER A 577 3.24 -13.30 25.92
N ALA A 578 2.02 -13.81 26.12
CA ALA A 578 1.62 -14.58 27.29
C ALA A 578 2.21 -16.00 27.32
N SER A 579 2.48 -16.61 26.16
CA SER A 579 3.00 -17.98 26.06
C SER A 579 4.50 -18.13 26.35
N ARG A 580 5.14 -17.17 27.03
CA ARG A 580 6.53 -17.31 27.47
C ARG A 580 6.69 -18.62 28.26
N PRO A 581 7.66 -19.48 27.92
CA PRO A 581 7.90 -20.67 28.70
C PRO A 581 8.21 -20.24 30.14
N SER A 582 7.35 -20.69 31.06
CA SER A 582 7.71 -20.82 32.47
C SER A 582 9.14 -21.34 32.51
N LYS A 583 10.06 -20.61 33.14
CA LYS A 583 11.40 -21.12 33.43
C LYS A 583 11.17 -22.44 34.16
N SER A 584 11.29 -23.57 33.46
CA SER A 584 11.27 -24.87 34.12
C SER A 584 12.36 -24.80 35.17
N ARG A 585 11.97 -24.88 36.45
CA ARG A 585 12.91 -25.10 37.53
C ARG A 585 13.75 -26.30 37.12
N VAL A 586 15.03 -26.05 36.82
CA VAL A 586 16.02 -27.10 36.70
C VAL A 586 15.97 -27.84 38.04
N PRO A 587 15.69 -29.16 38.07
CA PRO A 587 15.86 -29.93 39.28
C PRO A 587 17.33 -29.80 39.67
N VAL A 588 17.60 -29.35 40.89
CA VAL A 588 18.93 -29.44 41.48
C VAL A 588 19.31 -30.92 41.48
N LEU A 589 20.35 -31.28 40.73
CA LEU A 589 21.07 -32.53 40.89
C LEU A 589 22.39 -32.23 41.59
#